data_AF-A0AAJ1TMA1-F1
#
_entry.id   AF-A0AAJ1TMA1-F1
#
_cell.length_a   1.000
_cell.length_b   1.000
_cell.length_c   1.000
_cell.angle_alpha   90.00
_cell.angle_beta   90.00
_cell.angle_gamma   90.00
#
_symmetry.space_group_name_H-M   'P 1'
#
loop_
_entity.id
_entity.type
_entity.pdbx_description
1 polymer ?
#
loop_
_entity_poly.entity_id
_entity_poly.type
_entity_poly.pdbx_seq_one_letter_code
_entity_poly.pdbx_strand_id
1 'polypeptide(L)' 'MSLSEMEKETVIQFDESTNLATVYTASWTVARTLKKAGYQPIRRTDGAWWFQIPVHAMCIQGDKETTTMC' A
#
# COMPACT_ATOMS: atom_id res chain seq x y z
N MET A 1 3.75 3.72 22.84
CA MET A 1 3.37 2.41 22.27
C MET A 1 3.81 2.39 20.83
N SER A 2 4.87 1.64 20.52
CA SER A 2 5.33 1.41 19.15
C SER A 2 4.48 0.30 18.53
N LEU A 3 3.89 0.56 17.36
CA LEU A 3 3.21 -0.46 16.57
C LEU A 3 4.17 -1.62 16.29
N SER A 4 3.67 -2.85 16.38
CA SER A 4 4.39 -4.06 15.99
C SER A 4 4.76 -4.01 14.50
N GLU A 5 5.80 -4.74 14.09
CA GLU A 5 6.25 -4.75 12.68
C GLU A 5 5.14 -5.22 11.73
N MET A 6 4.29 -6.13 12.20
CA MET A 6 3.11 -6.63 11.46
C MET A 6 2.06 -5.53 11.24
N GLU A 7 1.87 -4.61 12.19
CA GLU A 7 0.96 -3.46 12.06
C GLU A 7 1.47 -2.37 11.08
N LYS A 8 2.70 -2.51 10.58
CA LYS A 8 3.30 -1.60 9.59
C LYS A 8 3.40 -2.21 8.20
N GLU A 9 3.03 -3.47 8.01
CA GLU A 9 3.19 -4.13 6.73
C GLU A 9 2.22 -3.54 5.68
N THR A 10 2.79 -3.12 4.56
CA THR A 10 2.07 -2.67 3.37
C THR A 10 2.71 -3.32 2.16
N VAL A 11 1.92 -4.10 1.42
CA VAL A 11 2.34 -4.79 0.19
C VAL A 11 1.61 -4.16 -0.98
N ILE A 12 2.36 -3.82 -2.02
CA ILE A 12 1.82 -3.21 -3.24
C ILE A 12 2.15 -4.15 -4.39
N GLN A 13 1.11 -4.75 -4.97
CA GLN A 13 1.24 -5.59 -6.15
C GLN A 13 0.82 -4.77 -7.37
N PHE A 14 1.77 -4.52 -8.27
CA PHE A 14 1.51 -3.86 -9.55
C PHE A 14 1.04 -4.88 -10.58
N ASP A 15 -0.05 -4.57 -11.26
CA ASP A 15 -0.51 -5.30 -12.43
C ASP A 15 -0.27 -4.44 -13.68
N GLU A 16 0.82 -4.76 -14.37
CA GLU A 16 1.24 -4.05 -15.59
C GLU A 16 0.26 -4.24 -16.76
N SER A 17 -0.56 -5.30 -16.73
CA SER A 17 -1.53 -5.56 -17.79
C SER A 17 -2.77 -4.67 -17.70
N THR A 18 -3.16 -4.28 -16.48
CA THR A 18 -4.38 -3.50 -16.22
C THR A 18 -4.09 -2.06 -15.77
N ASN A 19 -2.83 -1.69 -15.55
CA ASN A 19 -2.41 -0.39 -15.02
C ASN A 19 -3.02 -0.08 -13.64
N LEU A 20 -3.32 -1.13 -12.88
CA LEU A 20 -3.86 -1.08 -11.53
C LEU A 20 -2.86 -1.72 -10.57
N ALA A 21 -2.93 -1.33 -9.31
CA ALA A 21 -2.16 -1.93 -8.25
C ALA A 21 -3.08 -2.29 -7.08
N THR A 22 -2.84 -3.48 -6.54
CA THR A 22 -3.52 -3.98 -5.34
C THR A 22 -2.66 -3.64 -4.14
N VAL A 23 -3.18 -2.80 -3.25
CA VAL A 23 -2.49 -2.42 -2.01
C VAL A 23 -3.13 -3.18 -0.86
N TYR A 24 -2.35 -4.06 -0.25
CA TYR A 24 -2.64 -4.66 1.05
C TYR A 24 -1.96 -3.82 2.13
N THR A 25 -2.68 -3.52 3.21
CA THR A 25 -2.07 -2.89 4.38
C THR A 25 -2.75 -3.35 5.66
N ALA A 26 -1.96 -3.70 6.67
CA ALA A 26 -2.40 -3.88 8.05
C ALA A 26 -2.32 -2.57 8.85
N SER A 27 -1.77 -1.50 8.27
CA SER A 27 -1.60 -0.22 8.93
C SER A 27 -2.87 0.62 8.84
N TRP A 28 -3.45 0.93 10.00
CA TRP A 28 -4.59 1.85 10.07
C TRP A 28 -4.28 3.23 9.48
N THR A 29 -3.04 3.71 9.65
CA THR A 29 -2.61 5.01 9.12
C THR A 29 -2.62 5.04 7.60
N VAL A 30 -2.10 3.98 6.96
CA VAL A 30 -2.10 3.84 5.50
C VAL A 30 -3.52 3.69 4.99
N ALA A 31 -4.32 2.80 5.59
CA ALA A 31 -5.71 2.61 5.20
C ALA A 31 -6.56 3.88 5.33
N ARG A 32 -6.33 4.69 6.38
CA ARG A 32 -7.01 5.98 6.56
C ARG A 32 -6.57 7.00 5.50
N THR A 33 -5.30 7.01 5.13
CA THR A 33 -4.76 7.89 4.08
C THR A 33 -5.38 7.56 2.73
N LEU A 34 -5.44 6.27 2.38
CA LEU A 34 -6.08 5.81 1.14
C LEU A 34 -7.57 6.16 1.08
N LYS A 35 -8.30 5.98 2.19
CA LYS A 35 -9.70 6.43 2.28
C LYS A 35 -9.86 7.94 2.12
N LYS A 36 -8.98 8.74 2.73
CA LYS A 36 -8.99 10.21 2.59
C LYS A 36 -8.70 10.66 1.15
N ALA A 37 -7.87 9.91 0.42
CA ALA A 37 -7.61 10.14 -0.99
C ALA A 37 -8.78 9.71 -1.91
N GLY A 38 -9.86 9.15 -1.35
CA GLY A 38 -11.06 8.75 -2.09
C GLY A 38 -11.11 7.26 -2.49
N TYR A 39 -10.09 6.47 -2.13
CA TYR A 39 -10.08 5.05 -2.46
C TYR A 39 -10.92 4.24 -1.47
N GLN A 40 -11.77 3.38 -2.02
CA GLN A 40 -12.58 2.47 -1.23
C GLN A 40 -11.88 1.11 -1.10
N PRO A 41 -11.91 0.49 0.10
CA PRO A 41 -11.31 -0.82 0.27
C PRO A 41 -12.17 -1.88 -0.41
N ILE A 42 -11.54 -2.69 -1.27
CA ILE A 42 -12.19 -3.81 -1.98
C ILE A 42 -12.39 -5.04 -1.09
N ARG A 43 -11.58 -5.17 -0.02
CA ARG A 43 -11.68 -6.25 0.97
C ARG A 43 -11.19 -5.77 2.34
N ARG A 44 -11.75 -6.36 3.41
CA ARG A 44 -11.30 -6.20 4.79
C ARG A 44 -11.23 -7.57 5.47
N THR A 45 -10.17 -7.85 6.20
CA THR A 45 -10.01 -9.09 6.96
C THR A 45 -9.12 -8.79 8.17
N ASP A 46 -9.56 -9.13 9.38
CA ASP A 46 -8.80 -9.08 10.65
C ASP A 46 -7.78 -7.93 10.78
N GLY A 47 -8.25 -6.69 10.68
CA GLY A 47 -7.39 -5.51 10.87
C GLY A 47 -6.54 -5.13 9.64
N ALA A 48 -6.75 -5.78 8.49
CA ALA A 48 -6.13 -5.45 7.22
C ALA A 48 -7.15 -4.98 6.17
N TRP A 49 -6.65 -4.17 5.23
CA TRP A 49 -7.41 -3.57 4.14
C TRP A 49 -6.74 -3.83 2.80
N TRP A 50 -7.55 -4.13 1.79
CA TRP A 50 -7.14 -4.18 0.40
C TRP A 50 -7.75 -3.02 -0.35
N PHE A 51 -6.96 -2.37 -1.20
CA PHE A 51 -7.39 -1.30 -2.08
C PHE A 51 -6.95 -1.62 -3.51
N GLN A 52 -7.71 -1.11 -4.47
CA GLN A 52 -7.33 -1.12 -5.88
C GLN A 52 -7.12 0.32 -6.31
N ILE A 53 -5.89 0.64 -6.73
CA ILE A 53 -5.45 2.00 -7.01
C ILE A 53 -4.80 2.03 -8.39
N PRO A 54 -5.10 3.01 -9.25
CA PRO A 54 -4.36 3.17 -10.50
C PRO A 54 -2.87 3.41 -10.25
N VAL A 55 -1.99 2.76 -11.00
CA VAL A 55 -0.53 2.88 -10.80
C VAL A 55 -0.07 4.33 -10.91
N HIS A 56 -0.62 5.09 -11.86
CA HIS A 56 -0.31 6.51 -12.05
C HIS A 56 -0.75 7.42 -10.89
N ALA A 57 -1.71 6.98 -10.07
CA ALA A 57 -2.16 7.72 -8.90
C ALA A 57 -1.34 7.39 -7.64
N MET A 58 -0.48 6.37 -7.72
CA MET A 58 0.43 6.00 -6.65
C MET A 58 1.73 6.78 -6.79
N CYS A 59 1.92 7.77 -5.91
CA CYS A 59 3.19 8.46 -5.77
C CYS A 59 3.95 7.84 -4.59
N ILE A 60 4.75 6.80 -4.86
CA ILE A 60 5.68 6.27 -3.84
C ILE A 60 6.91 7.17 -3.84
N GLN A 61 6.89 8.18 -2.97
CA GLN A 61 8.09 8.94 -2.64
C GLN A 61 8.86 8.17 -1.58
N GLY A 62 9.86 7.42 -2.02
CA GLY A 62 10.84 6.79 -1.14
C GLY A 62 12.23 6.95 -1.76
N ASP A 63 13.25 7.04 -0.92
CA ASP A 63 14.61 6.94 -1.41
C ASP A 63 14.80 5.56 -2.02
N LYS A 64 15.06 5.53 -3.32
CA LYS A 64 15.38 4.28 -4.02
C LYS A 64 16.79 3.89 -3.62
N GLU A 65 16.93 3.11 -2.56
CA GLU A 65 18.17 2.41 -2.25
C GLU A 65 18.41 1.39 -3.36
N THR A 66 19.22 1.80 -4.34
CA THR A 66 19.62 0.92 -5.43
C THR A 66 20.90 0.23 -4.95
N THR A 67 20.80 -1.03 -4.50
CA THR A 67 21.98 -1.82 -4.15
C THR A 67 22.88 -1.92 -5.38
N THR A 68 23.94 -1.13 -5.38
CA THR A 68 25.00 -1.25 -6.38
C THR A 68 25.85 -2.43 -5.90
N MET A 69 25.73 -3.58 -6.55
CA MET A 69 26.64 -4.70 -6.28
C MET A 69 28.01 -4.30 -6.83
N CYS A 70 28.96 -4.11 -5.93
CA CYS A 70 30.38 -3.92 -6.24
C CYS A 70 31.05 -5.28 -6.48
#